data_AF-A0A9P6IV52-F1
#
_entry.id   AF-A0A9P6IV52-F1
#
_cell.length_a   1.000
_cell.length_b   1.000
_cell.length_c   1.000
_cell.angle_alpha   90.00
_cell.angle_beta   90.00
_cell.angle_gamma   90.00
#
_symmetry.space_group_name_H-M   'P 1'
#
loop_
_entity.id
_entity.type
_entity.pdbx_description
1 polymer ?
#
loop_
_entity_poly.entity_id
_entity_poly.type
_entity_poly.pdbx_seq_one_letter_code
_entity_poly.pdbx_strand_id
1 'polypeptide(L)' 'MASEQKLEYVSEKDYVDEKRDVERSSVVLEEEENSPIPEVAAIVSNKDDPSMPVMTFRYYVMAFVFSIILSFFNQF' A
#
# COMPACT_ATOMS: atom_id res chain seq x y z
N MET A 1 -17.26 -7.16 45.08
CA MET A 1 -18.13 -8.10 44.34
C MET A 1 -18.93 -7.40 43.23
N ALA A 2 -20.02 -6.66 43.48
CA ALA A 2 -20.83 -6.09 42.39
C ALA A 2 -20.15 -4.97 41.56
N SER A 3 -19.21 -4.22 42.17
CA SER A 3 -18.45 -3.16 41.49
C SER A 3 -17.36 -3.70 40.57
N GLU A 4 -16.74 -4.82 40.95
CA GLU A 4 -15.64 -5.45 40.19
C GLU A 4 -16.18 -6.12 38.93
N GLN A 5 -17.32 -6.83 39.03
CA GLN A 5 -18.00 -7.39 37.87
C GLN A 5 -18.43 -6.33 36.85
N LYS A 6 -18.83 -5.14 37.33
CA LYS A 6 -19.17 -4.02 36.45
C LYS A 6 -17.93 -3.47 35.73
N LEU A 7 -16.79 -3.41 36.42
CA LEU A 7 -15.54 -2.92 35.86
C LEU A 7 -14.97 -3.89 34.81
N GLU A 8 -15.07 -5.18 35.08
CA GLU A 8 -14.72 -6.26 34.15
C GLU A 8 -15.63 -6.25 32.91
N TYR A 9 -16.94 -6.10 33.09
CA TYR A 9 -17.89 -5.98 31.98
C TYR A 9 -17.65 -4.74 31.10
N VAL A 10 -17.27 -3.60 31.70
CA VAL A 10 -16.93 -2.38 30.96
C VAL A 10 -15.63 -2.57 30.18
N SER A 11 -14.59 -3.12 30.83
CA SER A 11 -13.32 -3.45 30.17
C SER A 11 -13.50 -4.39 28.98
N GLU A 12 -14.33 -5.42 29.12
CA GLU A 12 -14.60 -6.37 28.05
C GLU A 12 -15.36 -5.71 26.90
N LYS A 13 -16.32 -4.85 27.21
CA LYS A 13 -17.10 -4.12 26.21
C LYS A 13 -16.22 -3.16 25.40
N ASP A 14 -15.34 -2.42 26.06
CA ASP A 14 -14.43 -1.47 25.41
C ASP A 14 -13.43 -2.19 24.50
N TYR A 15 -12.89 -3.34 24.95
CA TYR A 15 -12.02 -4.19 24.13
C TYR A 15 -12.72 -4.73 22.87
N VAL A 16 -14.00 -5.10 22.97
CA VAL A 16 -14.79 -5.61 21.84
C VAL A 16 -15.18 -4.51 20.86
N ASP A 17 -15.35 -3.26 21.31
CA ASP A 17 -15.62 -2.12 20.43
C ASP A 17 -14.37 -1.73 19.64
N GLU A 18 -13.22 -1.64 20.32
CA GLU A 18 -11.93 -1.32 19.69
C GLU A 18 -11.56 -2.33 18.60
N LYS A 19 -11.77 -3.64 18.84
CA LYS A 19 -11.57 -4.66 17.81
C LYS A 19 -12.47 -4.48 16.60
N ARG A 20 -13.74 -4.11 16.79
CA ARG A 20 -14.68 -3.90 15.70
C ARG A 20 -14.31 -2.69 14.85
N ASP A 21 -13.81 -1.63 15.46
CA ASP A 21 -13.35 -0.44 14.74
C ASP A 21 -12.07 -0.72 13.93
N VAL A 22 -11.14 -1.49 14.49
CA VAL A 22 -9.92 -1.92 13.78
C VAL A 22 -10.27 -2.84 12.60
N GLU A 23 -11.16 -3.82 12.80
CA GLU A 23 -11.62 -4.71 11.74
C GLU A 23 -12.32 -3.92 10.61
N ARG A 24 -13.19 -2.97 10.98
CA ARG A 24 -13.86 -2.09 10.01
C ARG A 24 -12.85 -1.22 9.25
N SER A 25 -11.84 -0.69 9.94
CA SER A 25 -10.78 0.11 9.33
C SER A 25 -9.96 -0.73 8.34
N SER A 26 -9.58 -1.96 8.69
CA SER A 26 -8.86 -2.84 7.78
C SER A 26 -9.68 -3.19 6.54
N VAL A 27 -10.98 -3.43 6.68
CA VAL A 27 -11.87 -3.71 5.53
C VAL A 27 -11.97 -2.50 4.60
N VAL A 28 -12.09 -1.28 5.15
CA VAL A 28 -12.15 -0.05 4.35
C VAL A 28 -10.83 0.20 3.60
N LEU A 29 -9.68 -0.06 4.22
CA LEU A 29 -8.38 0.07 3.57
C LEU A 29 -8.18 -0.96 2.45
N GLU A 30 -8.64 -2.20 2.63
CA GLU A 30 -8.61 -3.24 1.59
C GLU A 30 -9.52 -2.92 0.40
N GLU A 31 -10.67 -2.28 0.64
CA GLU A 31 -11.57 -1.80 -0.43
C GLU A 31 -10.98 -0.61 -1.20
N GLU A 32 -10.18 0.25 -0.56
CA GLU A 32 -9.56 1.42 -1.18
C GLU A 32 -8.33 1.08 -2.04
N GLU A 33 -7.60 0.00 -1.71
CA GLU A 33 -6.52 -0.53 -2.56
C GLU A 33 -7.05 -1.18 -3.84
N ASN A 34 -8.31 -1.63 -3.84
CA ASN A 34 -8.92 -2.26 -4.99
C ASN A 34 -9.54 -1.22 -5.95
N SER A 35 -9.42 -1.47 -7.26
CA SER A 35 -10.06 -0.58 -8.23
C SER A 35 -11.59 -0.58 -8.04
N PRO A 36 -12.26 0.60 -8.03
CA PRO A 36 -13.72 0.69 -7.90
C PRO A 36 -14.47 0.16 -9.12
N ILE A 37 -13.76 -0.10 -10.23
CA ILE A 37 -14.31 -0.65 -11.47
C ILE A 37 -14.10 -2.18 -11.42
N PRO A 38 -15.18 -2.99 -11.36
CA PRO A 38 -15.08 -4.43 -11.12
C PRO A 38 -14.34 -5.16 -12.25
N GLU A 39 -14.44 -4.67 -13.48
CA GLU A 39 -13.71 -5.22 -14.63
C GLU A 39 -12.20 -5.09 -14.45
N VAL A 40 -11.73 -3.99 -13.85
CA VAL A 40 -10.30 -3.71 -13.63
C VAL A 40 -9.77 -4.46 -12.40
N ALA A 41 -10.56 -4.52 -11.33
CA ALA A 41 -10.22 -5.31 -10.13
C ALA A 41 -10.06 -6.80 -10.45
N ALA A 42 -10.80 -7.33 -11.42
CA ALA A 42 -10.73 -8.73 -11.82
C ALA A 42 -9.50 -9.06 -12.71
N ILE A 43 -8.93 -8.06 -13.40
CA ILE A 43 -7.84 -8.28 -14.37
C ILE A 43 -6.46 -7.83 -13.87
N VAL A 44 -6.39 -7.06 -12.79
CA VAL A 44 -5.14 -6.55 -12.21
C VAL A 44 -4.98 -7.07 -10.78
N SER A 45 -3.82 -7.64 -10.46
CA SER A 45 -3.46 -8.00 -9.09
C SER A 45 -3.11 -6.75 -8.29
N ASN A 46 -3.70 -6.58 -7.11
CA ASN A 46 -3.41 -5.44 -6.21
C ASN A 46 -2.04 -5.58 -5.51
N LYS A 47 -1.40 -6.75 -5.58
CA LYS A 47 -0.06 -6.95 -5.03
C LYS A 47 0.99 -6.68 -6.09
N ASP A 48 1.79 -5.64 -5.86
CA ASP A 48 3.01 -5.36 -6.62
C ASP A 48 4.17 -6.28 -6.22
N ASP A 49 5.06 -6.56 -7.16
CA ASP A 49 6.29 -7.35 -6.92
C ASP A 49 7.49 -6.41 -6.69
N PRO A 50 8.03 -6.33 -5.45
CA PRO A 50 9.18 -5.47 -5.15
C PRO A 50 10.51 -6.03 -5.66
N SER A 51 10.55 -7.29 -6.12
CA SER A 51 11.75 -7.91 -6.68
C SER A 51 11.98 -7.53 -8.15
N MET A 52 10.99 -6.93 -8.79
CA MET A 52 11.09 -6.54 -10.19
C MET A 52 12.18 -5.47 -10.37
N PRO A 53 13.13 -5.67 -11.32
CA PRO A 53 14.25 -4.76 -11.47
C PRO A 53 13.80 -3.44 -12.11
N VAL A 54 13.98 -2.34 -11.38
CA VAL A 54 13.68 -0.98 -11.85
C VAL A 54 14.60 -0.55 -13.00
N MET A 55 15.84 -1.05 -12.99
CA MET A 55 16.89 -0.69 -13.95
C MET A 55 16.90 -1.65 -15.15
N THR A 56 15.94 -1.48 -16.06
CA THR A 56 15.84 -2.31 -17.27
C THR A 56 16.83 -1.87 -18.36
N PHE A 57 17.08 -2.74 -19.35
CA PHE A 57 17.91 -2.40 -20.51
C PHE A 57 17.46 -1.10 -21.21
N ARG A 58 16.15 -0.90 -21.35
CA ARG A 58 15.58 0.34 -21.93
C ARG A 58 15.95 1.59 -21.13
N TYR A 59 15.97 1.49 -19.80
CA TYR A 59 16.42 2.59 -18.94
C TYR A 59 17.89 2.94 -19.23
N TYR A 60 18.77 1.93 -19.25
CA TYR A 60 20.20 2.14 -19.48
C TYR A 60 20.48 2.73 -20.87
N VAL A 61 19.80 2.25 -21.92
CA VAL A 61 19.95 2.79 -23.28
C VAL A 61 19.63 4.29 -23.31
N MET A 62 18.50 4.71 -22.73
CA MET A 62 18.15 6.12 -22.69
C MET A 62 19.15 6.94 -21.84
N ALA A 63 19.55 6.43 -20.68
CA ALA A 63 20.50 7.10 -19.79
C ALA A 63 21.88 7.32 -20.46
N PHE A 64 22.42 6.30 -21.14
CA PHE A 64 23.67 6.42 -21.88
C PHE A 64 23.56 7.41 -23.04
N VAL A 65 22.49 7.35 -23.82
CA VAL A 65 22.27 8.28 -24.95
C VAL A 65 22.25 9.73 -24.46
N PHE A 66 21.47 10.04 -23.42
CA PHE A 66 21.43 11.39 -22.87
C PHE A 66 22.76 11.81 -22.23
N SER A 67 23.44 10.91 -21.52
CA SER A 67 24.73 11.21 -20.90
C SER A 67 25.80 11.58 -21.94
N ILE A 68 25.87 10.85 -23.06
CA ILE A 68 26.77 11.15 -24.17
C ILE A 68 26.42 12.52 -24.77
N ILE A 69 25.14 12.75 -25.08
CA ILE A 69 24.67 14.01 -25.68
C ILE A 69 25.03 15.21 -24.79
N LEU A 70 24.71 15.14 -23.49
CA LEU A 70 24.99 16.21 -22.53
C LEU A 70 26.50 16.45 -22.37
N SER A 71 27.32 15.39 -22.38
CA SER A 71 28.77 15.52 -22.30
C SER A 71 29.34 16.35 -23.47
N PHE A 72 28.83 16.15 -24.69
CA PHE A 72 29.28 16.92 -25.86
C PHE A 72 28.88 18.40 -25.79
N PHE A 73 27.70 18.71 -25.27
CA PHE A 73 27.27 20.10 -25.10
C PHE A 73 28.00 20.84 -23.99
N ASN A 74 28.48 20.10 -22.99
CA ASN A 74 29.20 20.67 -21.83
C ASN A 74 30.73 20.78 -22.05
N GLN A 75 31.23 20.57 -23.27
CA GLN A 75 32.67 20.55 -23.57
C GLN A 75 33.25 21.91 -24.03
N PHE A 76 32.50 23.02 -23.89
CA PHE A 76 32.99 24.39 -24.16
C PHE A 76 33.39 25.14 -22.90
#